data_AF-A0A8J1ZXN1-F1
#
_entry.id   AF-A0A8J1ZXN1-F1
#
_cell.length_a   1.000
_cell.length_b   1.000
_cell.length_c   1.000
_cell.angle_alpha   90.00
_cell.angle_beta   90.00
_cell.angle_gamma   90.00
#
_symmetry.space_group_name_H-M   'P 1'
#
loop_
_entity.id
_entity.type
_entity.pdbx_description
1 polymer ?
#
loop_
_entity_poly.entity_id
_entity_poly.type
_entity_poly.pdbx_seq_one_letter_code
_entity_poly.pdbx_strand_id
1 'polypeptide(L)'
;MSNSLSRKELIELLDCAKSSKERNKAVKLLKRFDPVPNYDYDDHGKRANFQLKEFNYVLAFVCGRCSKVKQAKTKVFWNVPLENGKTLKKHICTGCYNQLLEGEEVTRLRTNHQRQGLVPKGMGFGLTDGVTDYSHLRRDINAGPGGASSSSSTLR
;
A
#
# COMPACT_ATOMS: atom_id res chain seq x y z
N MET A 1 11.64 -2.08 -34.94
CA MET A 1 11.33 -0.79 -34.26
C MET A 1 10.82 -1.09 -32.85
N SER A 2 11.74 -1.47 -31.97
CA SER A 2 11.47 -1.96 -30.61
C SER A 2 11.64 -0.82 -29.60
N ASN A 3 10.72 0.14 -29.60
CA ASN A 3 10.66 1.14 -28.52
C ASN A 3 9.85 0.56 -27.36
N SER A 4 10.48 -0.33 -26.60
CA SER A 4 9.94 -0.85 -25.34
C SER A 4 10.07 0.21 -24.25
N LEU A 5 9.11 1.13 -24.18
CA LEU A 5 9.00 2.08 -23.06
C LEU A 5 8.75 1.32 -21.75
N SER A 6 9.42 1.75 -20.68
CA SER A 6 9.19 1.26 -19.32
C SER A 6 7.82 1.68 -18.81
N ARG A 7 7.36 0.98 -17.75
CA ARG A 7 6.08 1.29 -17.10
C ARG A 7 6.02 2.73 -16.59
N LYS A 8 7.12 3.27 -16.06
CA LYS A 8 7.19 4.64 -15.53
C LYS A 8 7.02 5.67 -16.65
N GLU A 9 7.77 5.52 -17.73
CA GLU A 9 7.67 6.39 -18.91
C GLU A 9 6.26 6.35 -19.53
N LEU A 10 5.59 5.19 -19.51
CA LEU A 10 4.21 5.08 -19.99
C LEU A 10 3.19 5.77 -19.07
N ILE A 11 3.45 5.82 -17.77
CA ILE A 11 2.62 6.59 -16.82
C ILE A 11 2.82 8.09 -17.06
N GLU A 12 4.06 8.54 -17.22
CA GLU A 12 4.36 9.94 -17.56
C GLU A 12 3.72 10.34 -18.90
N LEU A 13 3.80 9.47 -19.90
CA LEU A 13 3.13 9.68 -21.19
C LEU A 13 1.61 9.75 -21.03
N LEU A 14 1.02 8.92 -20.17
CA LEU A 14 -0.42 8.96 -19.88
C LEU A 14 -0.83 10.30 -19.25
N ASP A 15 -0.05 10.80 -18.30
CA ASP A 15 -0.32 12.03 -17.56
C ASP A 15 -0.10 13.28 -18.43
N CYS A 16 0.86 13.25 -19.37
CA CYS A 16 1.15 14.37 -20.28
C CYS A 16 0.36 14.33 -21.61
N ALA A 17 -0.36 13.24 -21.91
CA ALA A 17 -1.02 13.06 -23.20
C ALA A 17 -2.14 14.08 -23.45
N LYS A 18 -1.96 14.91 -24.48
CA LYS A 18 -2.92 15.94 -24.90
C LYS A 18 -4.01 15.37 -25.81
N SER A 19 -3.69 14.34 -26.59
CA SER A 19 -4.64 13.70 -27.50
C SER A 19 -5.21 12.38 -26.96
N SER A 20 -6.45 12.07 -27.35
CA SER A 20 -7.07 10.78 -27.03
C SER A 20 -6.32 9.60 -27.66
N LYS A 21 -5.65 9.81 -28.81
CA LYS A 21 -4.86 8.77 -29.49
C LYS A 21 -3.66 8.35 -28.65
N GLU A 22 -2.91 9.32 -28.11
CA GLU A 22 -1.76 9.06 -27.23
C GLU A 22 -2.19 8.40 -25.93
N ARG A 23 -3.24 8.93 -25.26
CA ARG A 23 -3.80 8.30 -24.05
C ARG A 23 -4.18 6.85 -24.28
N ASN A 24 -4.89 6.55 -25.37
CA ASN A 24 -5.32 5.19 -25.66
C ASN A 24 -4.13 4.26 -25.99
N LYS A 25 -3.08 4.77 -26.64
CA LYS A 25 -1.84 4.02 -26.86
C LYS A 25 -1.14 3.72 -25.52
N ALA A 26 -1.01 4.70 -24.64
CA ALA A 26 -0.43 4.54 -23.31
C ALA A 26 -1.17 3.49 -22.49
N VAL A 27 -2.51 3.58 -22.43
CA VAL A 27 -3.36 2.62 -21.73
C VAL A 27 -3.18 1.20 -22.27
N LYS A 28 -3.15 1.03 -23.59
CA LYS A 28 -2.95 -0.30 -24.22
C LYS A 28 -1.60 -0.91 -23.84
N LEU A 29 -0.53 -0.10 -23.80
CA LEU A 29 0.79 -0.56 -23.41
C LEU A 29 0.87 -0.86 -21.92
N LEU A 30 0.29 0.00 -21.06
CA LEU A 30 0.25 -0.19 -19.61
C LEU A 30 -0.51 -1.46 -19.19
N LYS A 31 -1.53 -1.89 -19.95
CA LYS A 31 -2.25 -3.15 -19.70
C LYS A 31 -1.39 -4.41 -19.87
N ARG A 32 -0.25 -4.31 -20.55
CA ARG A 32 0.67 -5.45 -20.73
C ARG A 32 1.58 -5.69 -19.54
N PHE A 33 1.69 -4.72 -18.63
CA PHE A 33 2.51 -4.83 -17.44
C PHE A 33 1.68 -5.41 -16.30
N ASP A 34 2.24 -6.41 -15.62
CA ASP A 34 1.61 -6.95 -14.42
C ASP A 34 1.46 -5.87 -13.35
N PRO A 35 0.26 -5.71 -12.79
CA PRO A 35 0.04 -4.77 -11.71
C PRO A 35 0.74 -5.26 -10.44
N VAL A 36 1.54 -4.38 -9.82
CA VAL A 36 2.16 -4.61 -8.51
C VAL A 36 1.36 -3.82 -7.46
N PRO A 37 0.47 -4.45 -6.69
CA PRO A 37 -0.28 -3.75 -5.66
C PRO A 37 0.63 -3.15 -4.59
N ASN A 38 0.24 -2.01 -4.03
CA ASN A 38 0.85 -1.37 -2.88
C ASN A 38 -0.21 -1.23 -1.80
N TYR A 39 0.05 -1.81 -0.63
CA TYR A 39 -0.83 -1.82 0.54
C TYR A 39 -0.25 -1.03 1.72
N ASP A 40 0.88 -0.35 1.53
CA ASP A 40 1.66 0.31 2.59
C ASP A 40 0.86 1.40 3.32
N TYR A 41 -0.21 1.89 2.68
CA TYR A 41 -1.03 2.98 3.19
C TYR A 41 -2.44 2.54 3.57
N ASP A 42 -2.78 1.24 3.51
CA ASP A 42 -4.14 0.76 3.72
C ASP A 42 -4.70 1.15 5.10
N ASP A 43 -3.86 1.28 6.13
CA ASP A 43 -4.24 1.77 7.47
C ASP A 43 -4.78 3.21 7.48
N HIS A 44 -4.41 4.00 6.47
CA HIS A 44 -4.94 5.34 6.24
C HIS A 44 -6.18 5.36 5.34
N GLY A 45 -6.72 4.19 4.99
CA GLY A 45 -7.87 3.98 4.11
C GLY A 45 -9.22 4.33 4.75
N LYS A 46 -9.30 5.49 5.40
CA LYS A 46 -10.49 5.95 6.14
C LYS A 46 -11.35 6.87 5.27
N ARG A 47 -12.67 6.84 5.46
CA ARG A 47 -13.61 7.71 4.72
C ARG A 47 -13.20 9.20 4.72
N ALA A 48 -12.72 9.71 5.85
CA ALA A 48 -12.29 11.11 6.00
C ALA A 48 -11.09 11.49 5.11
N ASN A 49 -10.27 10.53 4.70
CA ASN A 49 -9.08 10.75 3.88
C ASN A 49 -9.36 10.70 2.38
N PHE A 50 -10.59 10.39 1.98
CA PHE A 50 -10.98 10.24 0.58
C PHE A 50 -11.85 11.38 0.08
N GLN A 51 -11.64 11.74 -1.18
CA GLN A 51 -12.53 12.60 -1.95
C GLN A 51 -12.89 11.89 -3.25
N LEU A 52 -14.15 11.48 -3.38
CA LEU A 52 -14.68 10.91 -4.61
C LEU A 52 -15.09 12.03 -5.54
N LYS A 53 -14.54 12.05 -6.76
CA LYS A 53 -14.91 13.03 -7.79
C LYS A 53 -15.39 12.31 -9.04
N GLU A 54 -16.58 12.71 -9.50
CA GLU A 54 -17.14 12.32 -10.78
C GLU A 54 -16.84 13.38 -11.84
N PHE A 55 -16.60 12.93 -13.06
CA PHE A 55 -16.24 13.75 -14.20
C PHE A 55 -17.20 13.46 -15.36
N ASN A 56 -17.53 14.50 -16.13
CA ASN A 56 -18.39 14.37 -17.31
C ASN A 56 -17.69 13.68 -18.50
N TYR A 57 -16.45 13.25 -18.34
CA TYR A 57 -15.64 12.60 -19.36
C TYR A 57 -14.84 11.44 -18.76
N VAL A 58 -14.41 10.51 -19.62
CA VAL A 58 -13.61 9.35 -19.20
C VAL A 58 -12.16 9.79 -18.97
N LEU A 59 -11.70 9.65 -17.73
CA LEU A 59 -10.31 9.81 -17.35
C LEU A 59 -9.57 8.50 -17.50
N ALA A 60 -8.28 8.59 -17.82
CA ALA A 60 -7.36 7.46 -17.76
C ALA A 60 -6.30 7.74 -16.68
N PHE A 61 -6.05 6.77 -15.80
CA PHE A 61 -5.07 6.90 -14.72
C PHE A 61 -4.61 5.52 -14.22
N VAL A 62 -3.49 5.48 -13.50
CA VAL A 62 -3.03 4.26 -12.81
C VAL A 62 -3.43 4.33 -11.34
N CYS A 63 -4.15 3.33 -10.84
CA CYS A 63 -4.54 3.30 -9.43
C CYS A 63 -3.32 3.14 -8.52
N GLY A 64 -3.14 4.04 -7.55
CA GLY A 64 -2.01 4.02 -6.62
C GLY A 64 -2.01 2.88 -5.59
N ARG A 65 -3.09 2.09 -5.50
CA ARG A 65 -3.19 0.89 -4.65
C ARG A 65 -3.02 -0.39 -5.47
N CYS A 66 -3.93 -0.71 -6.38
CA CYS A 66 -3.83 -1.95 -7.16
C CYS A 66 -2.89 -1.88 -8.37
N SER A 67 -2.28 -0.72 -8.67
CA SER A 67 -1.43 -0.50 -9.85
C SER A 67 -2.06 -0.88 -11.19
N LYS A 68 -3.38 -1.02 -11.28
CA LYS A 68 -4.06 -1.25 -12.57
C LYS A 68 -4.33 0.08 -13.25
N VAL A 69 -4.11 0.15 -14.56
CA VAL A 69 -4.59 1.26 -15.39
C VAL A 69 -6.12 1.21 -15.48
N LYS A 70 -6.77 2.35 -15.30
CA LYS A 70 -8.22 2.50 -15.28
C LYS A 70 -8.64 3.54 -16.31
N GLN A 71 -9.79 3.29 -16.91
CA GLN A 71 -10.53 4.27 -17.71
C GLN A 71 -11.92 4.39 -17.10
N ALA A 72 -12.20 5.50 -16.43
CA ALA A 72 -13.43 5.68 -15.66
C ALA A 72 -13.83 7.16 -15.61
N LYS A 73 -15.12 7.42 -15.39
CA LYS A 73 -15.64 8.76 -15.11
C LYS A 73 -15.45 9.20 -13.66
N THR A 74 -15.07 8.28 -12.78
CA THR A 74 -14.87 8.52 -11.36
C THR A 74 -13.41 8.29 -10.97
N LYS A 75 -12.87 9.18 -10.14
CA LYS A 75 -11.53 9.10 -9.58
C LYS A 75 -11.59 9.43 -8.09
N VAL A 76 -10.96 8.60 -7.27
CA VAL A 76 -10.87 8.86 -5.83
C VAL A 76 -9.53 9.50 -5.54
N PHE A 77 -9.53 10.69 -4.95
CA PHE A 77 -8.34 11.32 -4.40
C PHE A 77 -8.16 10.86 -2.96
N TRP A 78 -6.95 10.46 -2.61
CA TRP A 78 -6.61 9.93 -1.29
C TRP A 78 -5.49 10.77 -0.69
N ASN A 79 -5.80 11.40 0.45
CA ASN A 79 -4.85 12.16 1.23
C ASN A 79 -4.30 11.26 2.33
N VAL A 80 -3.10 10.72 2.13
CA VAL A 80 -2.42 9.87 3.11
C VAL A 80 -1.62 10.75 4.06
N PRO A 81 -1.97 10.85 5.36
CA PRO A 81 -1.15 11.55 6.34
C PRO A 81 0.13 10.75 6.62
N LEU A 82 1.27 11.42 6.59
CA LEU A 82 2.58 10.84 6.92
C LEU A 82 3.03 11.27 8.32
N GLU A 83 3.91 10.49 8.95
CA GLU A 83 4.41 10.74 10.31
C GLU A 83 5.10 12.11 10.46
N ASN A 84 5.71 12.62 9.39
CA ASN A 84 6.37 13.93 9.37
C ASN A 84 5.39 15.12 9.23
N GLY A 85 4.09 14.90 9.43
CA GLY A 85 3.04 15.90 9.30
C GLY A 85 2.70 16.29 7.84
N LYS A 86 3.36 15.70 6.84
CA LYS A 86 3.05 15.94 5.42
C LYS A 86 1.89 15.04 4.97
N THR A 87 1.23 15.44 3.88
CA THR A 87 0.18 14.63 3.24
C THR A 87 0.65 14.19 1.87
N LEU A 88 0.67 12.87 1.64
CA LEU A 88 0.93 12.28 0.33
C LEU A 88 -0.39 12.14 -0.44
N LYS A 89 -0.50 12.86 -1.56
CA LYS A 89 -1.67 12.78 -2.43
C LYS A 89 -1.53 11.58 -3.37
N LYS A 90 -2.43 10.62 -3.24
CA LYS A 90 -2.58 9.48 -4.14
C LYS A 90 -3.93 9.54 -4.84
N HIS A 91 -4.10 8.72 -5.86
CA HIS A 91 -5.40 8.52 -6.47
C HIS A 91 -5.67 7.03 -6.69
N ILE A 92 -6.88 6.58 -6.40
CA ILE A 92 -7.26 5.17 -6.46
C ILE A 92 -8.54 4.98 -7.27
N CYS A 93 -8.77 3.74 -7.69
CA CYS A 93 -10.01 3.37 -8.37
C CYS A 93 -11.13 3.12 -7.36
N THR A 94 -12.37 3.24 -7.81
CA THR A 94 -13.57 2.99 -6.99
C THR A 94 -13.57 1.59 -6.34
N GLY A 95 -13.11 0.56 -7.06
CA GLY A 95 -12.99 -0.79 -6.49
C GLY A 95 -12.02 -0.88 -5.30
N CYS A 96 -10.88 -0.19 -5.34
CA CYS A 96 -9.95 -0.14 -4.20
C CYS A 96 -10.51 0.71 -3.06
N TYR A 97 -11.20 1.80 -3.38
CA TYR A 97 -11.87 2.64 -2.41
C TYR A 97 -12.92 1.86 -1.60
N ASN A 98 -13.80 1.11 -2.28
CA ASN A 98 -14.82 0.30 -1.61
C ASN A 98 -14.19 -0.76 -0.69
N GLN A 99 -13.16 -1.47 -1.17
CA GLN A 99 -12.44 -2.46 -0.35
C GLN A 99 -11.85 -1.87 0.94
N LEU A 100 -11.28 -0.65 0.86
CA LEU A 100 -10.72 0.02 2.04
C LEU A 100 -11.82 0.42 3.03
N LEU A 101 -12.95 0.92 2.53
CA LEU A 101 -14.09 1.27 3.39
C LEU A 101 -14.75 0.05 4.04
N GLU A 102 -14.88 -1.04 3.30
CA GLU A 102 -15.37 -2.32 3.83
C GLU A 102 -14.43 -2.83 4.92
N GLY A 103 -13.11 -2.73 4.71
CA GLY A 103 -12.10 -3.06 5.73
C GLY A 103 -12.22 -2.20 6.99
N GLU A 104 -12.38 -0.88 6.84
CA GLU A 104 -12.59 0.06 7.97
C GLU A 104 -13.84 -0.33 8.78
N GLU A 105 -14.94 -0.64 8.11
CA GLU A 105 -16.20 -1.01 8.76
C GLU A 105 -16.10 -2.35 9.49
N VAL A 106 -15.46 -3.35 8.89
CA VAL A 106 -15.21 -4.64 9.54
C VAL A 106 -14.38 -4.47 10.80
N THR A 107 -13.32 -3.66 10.76
CA THR A 107 -12.47 -3.37 11.93
C THR A 107 -13.25 -2.64 13.03
N ARG A 108 -14.13 -1.70 12.66
CA ARG A 108 -15.01 -0.99 13.60
C ARG A 108 -15.98 -1.95 14.28
N LEU A 109 -16.66 -2.81 13.52
CA LEU A 109 -17.62 -3.79 14.04
C LEU A 109 -16.94 -4.82 14.94
N ARG A 110 -15.77 -5.33 14.55
CA ARG A 110 -14.97 -6.25 15.38
C ARG A 110 -14.61 -5.62 16.71
N THR A 111 -14.13 -4.37 16.71
CA THR A 111 -13.81 -3.64 17.93
C THR A 111 -15.04 -3.49 18.83
N ASN A 112 -16.21 -3.22 18.26
CA ASN A 112 -17.46 -3.13 19.02
C ASN A 112 -17.87 -4.49 19.60
N HIS A 113 -17.82 -5.57 18.81
CA HIS A 113 -18.16 -6.92 19.27
C HIS A 113 -17.19 -7.45 20.34
N GLN A 114 -15.90 -7.13 20.25
CA GLN A 114 -14.93 -7.43 21.31
C GLN A 114 -15.26 -6.69 22.61
N ARG A 115 -15.67 -5.41 22.54
CA ARG A 115 -16.13 -4.66 23.71
C ARG A 115 -17.39 -5.25 24.34
N GLN A 116 -18.25 -5.84 23.52
CA GLN A 116 -19.48 -6.51 23.95
C GLN A 116 -19.26 -7.97 24.40
N GLY A 117 -18.01 -8.47 24.35
CA GLY A 117 -17.69 -9.86 24.75
C GLY A 117 -18.15 -10.94 23.76
N LEU A 118 -18.63 -10.55 22.57
CA LEU A 118 -19.10 -11.47 21.52
C LEU A 118 -17.95 -12.12 20.73
N VAL A 119 -16.75 -11.53 20.79
CA VAL A 119 -15.54 -12.05 20.13
C VAL A 119 -14.43 -12.16 21.18
N PRO A 120 -13.87 -13.37 21.42
CA PRO A 120 -12.76 -13.55 22.35
C PRO A 120 -11.54 -12.71 21.97
N LYS A 121 -10.89 -12.10 22.97
CA LYS A 121 -9.59 -11.43 22.77
C LYS A 121 -8.56 -12.47 22.30
N GLY A 122 -7.93 -12.22 21.16
CA GLY A 122 -6.89 -13.11 20.61
C GLY A 122 -7.35 -14.14 19.57
N MET A 123 -8.65 -14.22 19.25
CA MET A 123 -9.15 -15.10 18.19
C MET A 123 -9.30 -14.31 16.87
N GLY A 124 -8.17 -13.84 16.33
CA GLY A 124 -8.09 -13.30 14.99
C GLY A 124 -7.69 -14.42 14.03
N PHE A 125 -8.60 -14.86 13.15
CA PHE A 125 -8.22 -15.65 11.98
C PHE A 125 -7.20 -14.83 11.17
N GLY A 126 -5.94 -15.28 11.19
CA GLY A 126 -4.78 -14.53 10.75
C GLY A 126 -4.82 -14.13 9.28
N LEU A 127 -5.36 -12.94 8.99
CA LEU A 127 -5.17 -12.28 7.71
C LEU A 127 -4.83 -10.79 7.79
N THR A 128 -4.94 -10.13 8.95
CA THR A 128 -4.41 -8.77 9.15
C THR A 128 -4.20 -8.55 10.65
N ASP A 129 -3.01 -8.86 11.18
CA ASP A 129 -2.44 -8.28 12.41
C ASP A 129 -0.99 -8.79 12.58
N GLY A 130 -0.25 -8.78 11.48
CA GLY A 130 1.20 -8.98 11.49
C GLY A 130 1.93 -7.71 11.91
N VAL A 131 1.53 -7.06 13.01
CA VAL A 131 2.45 -6.20 13.76
C VAL A 131 3.29 -7.15 14.61
N THR A 132 4.27 -7.76 13.96
CA THR A 132 5.36 -8.43 14.68
C THR A 132 6.12 -7.32 15.41
N ASP A 133 5.91 -7.23 16.72
CA ASP A 133 6.78 -6.51 17.61
C ASP A 133 8.20 -7.11 17.52
N TYR A 134 9.04 -6.49 16.70
CA TYR A 134 10.45 -6.86 16.52
C TYR A 134 11.36 -6.30 17.63
N SER A 135 10.82 -5.90 18.79
CA SER A 135 11.65 -5.45 19.92
C SER A 135 12.43 -6.57 20.61
N HIS A 136 12.09 -7.84 20.37
CA HIS A 136 12.76 -9.00 20.98
C HIS A 136 13.81 -9.71 20.10
N LEU A 137 13.96 -9.33 18.82
CA LEU A 137 14.88 -9.99 17.86
C LEU A 137 16.24 -9.28 17.70
N ARG A 138 16.65 -8.45 18.67
CA ARG A 138 18.01 -7.85 18.74
C ARG A 138 18.88 -8.45 19.84
N ARG A 139 18.85 -9.76 20.00
CA ARG A 139 19.97 -10.50 20.58
C ARG A 139 20.41 -11.53 19.54
N ASP A 140 21.72 -11.69 19.42
CA ASP A 140 22.37 -12.77 18.66
C ASP A 140 22.68 -12.53 17.18
N ILE A 141 23.41 -11.45 16.85
CA ILE A 141 24.35 -11.50 15.70
C ILE A 141 25.63 -10.73 16.05
N ASN A 142 26.55 -11.41 16.75
CA ASN A 142 27.99 -11.31 16.54
C ASN A 142 28.70 -12.44 17.30
N ALA A 143 28.47 -13.67 16.84
CA ALA A 143 29.37 -14.79 17.11
C ALA A 143 30.18 -15.01 15.82
N GLY A 144 31.40 -14.49 15.80
CA GLY A 144 32.44 -14.83 14.84
C GLY A 144 33.59 -15.51 15.60
N PRO A 145 34.22 -16.56 15.04
CA PRO A 145 34.99 -17.53 15.82
C PRO A 145 36.49 -17.23 15.86
N GLY A 146 37.15 -17.69 16.91
CA GLY A 146 38.58 -18.03 16.86
C GLY A 146 39.39 -17.56 18.06
N GLY A 147 40.19 -18.48 18.61
CA GLY A 147 41.39 -18.12 19.37
C GLY A 147 41.48 -18.74 20.75
N ALA A 148 42.18 -19.86 20.85
CA ALA A 148 42.49 -20.57 22.07
C ALA A 148 43.53 -19.85 22.96
N SER A 149 43.75 -20.43 24.15
CA SER A 149 44.89 -20.28 25.09
C SER A 149 44.89 -19.01 25.97
N SER A 150 45.27 -19.00 27.25
CA SER A 150 45.59 -20.02 28.26
C SER A 150 45.92 -19.27 29.56
N SER A 151 45.61 -19.87 30.70
CA SER A 151 46.29 -19.75 32.01
C SER A 151 46.27 -18.45 32.85
N SER A 152 45.89 -18.69 34.11
CA SER A 152 46.57 -18.28 35.35
C SER A 152 46.07 -17.06 36.14
N SER A 153 45.43 -17.40 37.27
CA SER A 153 45.90 -17.16 38.64
C SER A 153 45.54 -15.84 39.37
N THR A 154 44.81 -16.04 40.49
CA THR A 154 45.06 -15.50 41.85
C THR A 154 44.27 -14.28 42.34
N LEU A 155 43.48 -14.58 43.39
CA LEU A 155 43.20 -13.83 44.63
C LEU A 155 43.70 -12.37 44.72
N ARG A 156 42.80 -11.43 45.03
CA ARG A 156 42.40 -11.01 46.39
C ARG A 156 41.25 -10.01 46.31
#